data_AF-A0AAW6WD35-F1
#
_entry.id   AF-A0AAW6WD35-F1
#
_cell.length_a   1.000
_cell.length_b   1.000
_cell.length_c   1.000
_cell.angle_alpha   90.00
_cell.angle_beta   90.00
_cell.angle_gamma   90.00
#
_symmetry.space_group_name_H-M   'P 1'
#
loop_
_entity.id
_entity.type
_entity.pdbx_description
1 polymer ?
#
loop_
_entity_poly.entity_id
_entity_poly.type
_entity_poly.pdbx_seq_one_letter_code
_entity_poly.pdbx_strand_id
1 'polypeptide(L)'
;MDYEAQYQATTDYVTEVFHSLPIEVKKYWVCLPIKAQCSVSMFQSFWQPWKFEDKEIWCRKLPENSINEENFPYSFDYEISDYQFNIKFGKEIAKKGKTCFLIGIRTQESLHRYKAVNKFDDKNEYEGKKYTTKISENLVNIYPIYDWLVDDIWIYNSKFQKRYNKIYDLFYQAGLKVNAMRVASPFNDAAQDSLKLYKVIDPNNWGKLVGRVNGVNFTGLYGGTTAMGWKTIKKPDHFTWKEYMYFLLDTLPKHTREIYLKKLETSIKYWTVTGGALPKEIAKELTVEHENLGKPKNNRNYTTEYDVIRFKDYLDEIEISKPNLLPTYKRMCIAILKNDTSCKTLGFGQTKYELEKRKNIMEKYRNL
;
A
#
# COMPACT_ATOMS: atom_id res chain seq x y z
N MET A 1 1.77 16.85 6.28
CA MET A 1 2.61 16.37 5.18
C MET A 1 1.77 16.46 3.92
N ASP A 2 2.34 16.99 2.86
CA ASP A 2 1.64 17.35 1.65
C ASP A 2 2.28 16.62 0.45
N TYR A 3 1.44 16.10 -0.45
CA TYR A 3 1.88 15.49 -1.70
C TYR A 3 1.50 16.44 -2.85
N GLU A 4 2.42 16.65 -3.78
CA GLU A 4 2.19 17.49 -4.97
C GLU A 4 1.03 16.99 -5.85
N ALA A 5 0.74 15.68 -5.81
CA ALA A 5 -0.24 15.00 -6.64
C ALA A 5 -1.54 14.75 -5.86
N GLN A 6 -2.54 15.61 -6.05
CA GLN A 6 -3.90 15.48 -5.51
C GLN A 6 -4.89 16.34 -6.30
N TYR A 7 -6.19 16.12 -6.14
CA TYR A 7 -7.23 16.97 -6.73
C TYR A 7 -7.07 18.45 -6.33
N GLN A 8 -7.34 19.37 -7.25
CA GLN A 8 -7.25 20.81 -6.99
C GLN A 8 -8.16 21.24 -5.84
N ALA A 9 -9.41 20.77 -5.82
CA ALA A 9 -10.36 21.06 -4.73
C ALA A 9 -9.83 20.62 -3.34
N THR A 10 -9.03 19.55 -3.28
CA THR A 10 -8.35 19.13 -2.04
C THR A 10 -7.24 20.09 -1.66
N THR A 11 -6.42 20.50 -2.63
CA THR A 11 -5.38 21.51 -2.41
C THR A 11 -6.00 22.80 -1.90
N ASP A 12 -7.07 23.28 -2.52
CA ASP A 12 -7.75 24.53 -2.15
C ASP A 12 -8.30 24.45 -0.73
N TYR A 13 -9.02 23.36 -0.39
CA TYR A 13 -9.55 23.16 0.95
C TYR A 13 -8.47 23.08 2.03
N VAL A 14 -7.39 22.32 1.78
CA VAL A 14 -6.27 22.22 2.75
C VAL A 14 -5.59 23.57 2.94
N THR A 15 -5.40 24.33 1.86
CA THR A 15 -4.82 25.67 1.87
C THR A 15 -5.69 26.63 2.70
N GLU A 16 -6.99 26.67 2.42
CA GLU A 16 -7.96 27.48 3.16
C GLU A 16 -7.96 27.14 4.66
N VAL A 17 -8.04 25.85 5.00
CA VAL A 17 -8.00 25.40 6.39
C VAL A 17 -6.70 25.84 7.06
N PHE A 18 -5.55 25.61 6.42
CA PHE A 18 -4.23 25.96 6.96
C PHE A 18 -4.11 27.46 7.25
N HIS A 19 -4.57 28.32 6.34
CA HIS A 19 -4.52 29.77 6.55
C HIS A 19 -5.55 30.26 7.57
N SER A 20 -6.71 29.60 7.69
CA SER A 20 -7.75 29.95 8.67
C SER A 20 -7.43 29.57 10.12
N LEU A 21 -6.38 28.77 10.36
CA LEU A 21 -5.97 28.41 11.71
C LEU A 21 -5.50 29.66 12.49
N PRO A 22 -5.89 29.80 13.78
CA PRO A 22 -5.52 30.92 14.63
C PRO A 22 -4.00 31.17 14.66
N ILE A 23 -3.60 32.41 14.95
CA ILE A 23 -2.18 32.82 14.93
C ILE A 23 -1.35 32.10 15.99
N GLU A 24 -2.00 31.69 17.09
CA GLU A 24 -1.43 30.92 18.18
C GLU A 24 -1.09 29.48 17.76
N VAL A 25 -1.72 28.99 16.69
CA VAL A 25 -1.42 27.66 16.15
C VAL A 25 -0.12 27.72 15.38
N LYS A 26 0.89 27.02 15.90
CA LYS A 26 2.13 26.80 15.15
C LYS A 26 1.89 25.86 13.98
N LYS A 27 1.99 26.42 12.77
CA LYS A 27 1.68 25.76 11.50
C LYS A 27 2.93 25.12 10.88
N TYR A 28 2.78 23.91 10.32
CA TYR A 28 3.84 23.18 9.63
C TYR A 28 3.32 22.62 8.29
N TRP A 29 3.69 23.25 7.17
CA TRP A 29 3.38 22.73 5.84
C TRP A 29 4.58 21.97 5.29
N VAL A 30 4.56 20.65 5.40
CA VAL A 30 5.72 19.81 5.07
C VAL A 30 5.59 19.21 3.68
N CYS A 31 6.48 19.58 2.76
CA CYS A 31 6.58 19.16 1.37
C CYS A 31 7.97 18.55 1.10
N LEU A 32 8.17 17.28 1.45
CA LEU A 32 9.49 16.61 1.41
C LEU A 32 9.48 15.37 0.51
N PRO A 33 10.64 14.97 -0.06
CA PRO A 33 10.81 13.80 -0.94
C PRO A 33 10.79 12.46 -0.22
N ILE A 34 9.72 12.23 0.54
CA ILE A 34 9.49 10.96 1.24
C ILE A 34 9.25 9.81 0.26
N LYS A 35 9.59 8.60 0.68
CA LYS A 35 9.37 7.38 -0.09
C LYS A 35 7.90 6.95 -0.02
N ALA A 36 7.09 7.44 -0.95
CA ALA A 36 5.67 7.12 -1.05
C ALA A 36 5.43 5.91 -1.96
N GLN A 37 4.51 5.02 -1.59
CA GLN A 37 4.17 3.84 -2.39
C GLN A 37 3.65 4.24 -3.77
N CYS A 38 4.10 3.52 -4.80
CA CYS A 38 3.60 3.60 -6.17
C CYS A 38 3.11 2.21 -6.61
N SER A 39 1.82 2.12 -6.93
CA SER A 39 1.17 0.90 -7.41
C SER A 39 0.79 0.96 -8.89
N VAL A 40 0.97 2.12 -9.52
CA VAL A 40 0.51 2.39 -10.90
C VAL A 40 1.60 2.17 -11.93
N SER A 41 2.85 1.91 -11.49
CA SER A 41 4.02 1.76 -12.37
C SER A 41 4.65 0.38 -12.25
N MET A 42 5.06 -0.19 -13.38
CA MET A 42 5.89 -1.41 -13.41
C MET A 42 7.41 -1.13 -13.33
N PHE A 43 7.79 0.15 -13.42
CA PHE A 43 9.20 0.59 -13.38
C PHE A 43 9.66 0.95 -11.97
N GLN A 44 8.73 1.40 -11.12
CA GLN A 44 9.03 1.84 -9.77
C GLN A 44 7.93 1.42 -8.79
N SER A 45 8.33 0.90 -7.63
CA SER A 45 7.41 0.58 -6.52
C SER A 45 7.17 1.76 -5.58
N PHE A 46 7.93 2.85 -5.75
CA PHE A 46 7.84 4.05 -4.95
C PHE A 46 8.02 5.29 -5.84
N TRP A 47 7.52 6.42 -5.38
CA TRP A 47 7.76 7.74 -5.96
C TRP A 47 8.06 8.73 -4.82
N GLN A 48 8.67 9.86 -5.14
CA GLN A 48 9.05 10.87 -4.16
C GLN A 48 8.39 12.22 -4.51
N PRO A 49 7.32 12.64 -3.80
CA PRO A 49 6.73 13.96 -4.01
C PRO A 49 7.75 15.05 -3.66
N TRP A 50 7.76 16.18 -4.37
CA TRP A 50 8.61 17.32 -4.03
C TRP A 50 10.12 17.05 -4.11
N LYS A 51 10.57 15.98 -4.77
CA LYS A 51 12.00 15.77 -5.05
C LYS A 51 12.49 16.84 -6.01
N PHE A 52 13.51 17.61 -5.62
CA PHE A 52 13.95 18.78 -6.39
C PHE A 52 14.52 18.43 -7.77
N GLU A 53 15.16 17.26 -7.89
CA GLU A 53 15.61 16.73 -9.18
C GLU A 53 14.45 16.55 -10.19
N ASP A 54 13.22 16.36 -9.70
CA ASP A 54 12.01 16.16 -10.51
C ASP A 54 11.17 17.45 -10.67
N LYS A 55 11.70 18.62 -10.31
CA LYS A 55 10.93 19.88 -10.22
C LYS A 55 10.15 20.24 -11.48
N GLU A 56 10.74 19.99 -12.65
CA GLU A 56 10.13 20.28 -13.95
C GLU A 56 8.87 19.45 -14.24
N ILE A 57 8.70 18.30 -13.57
CA ILE A 57 7.57 17.38 -13.77
C ILE A 57 6.60 17.35 -12.57
N TRP A 58 6.75 18.25 -11.61
CA TRP A 58 5.84 18.34 -10.46
C TRP A 58 4.40 18.63 -10.86
N CYS A 59 3.46 18.06 -10.11
CA CYS A 59 2.04 18.24 -10.38
C CYS A 59 1.51 19.63 -10.01
N ARG A 60 2.22 20.39 -9.18
CA ARG A 60 1.85 21.76 -8.82
C ARG A 60 3.03 22.52 -8.25
N LYS A 61 2.89 23.84 -8.14
CA LYS A 61 3.89 24.68 -7.49
C LYS A 61 3.95 24.37 -5.99
N LEU A 62 5.17 24.46 -5.45
CA LEU A 62 5.42 24.34 -4.02
C LEU A 62 4.63 25.43 -3.27
N PRO A 63 3.91 25.09 -2.18
CA PRO A 63 3.24 26.10 -1.34
C PRO A 63 4.24 27.09 -0.72
N GLU A 64 3.84 28.34 -0.61
CA GLU A 64 4.62 29.38 0.07
C GLU A 64 4.86 29.01 1.54
N ASN A 65 6.03 29.38 2.06
CA ASN A 65 6.44 29.13 3.45
C ASN A 65 6.38 27.64 3.87
N SER A 66 6.44 26.72 2.92
CA SER A 66 6.52 25.29 3.21
C SER A 66 7.92 24.87 3.63
N ILE A 67 7.96 23.83 4.47
CA ILE A 67 9.17 23.09 4.81
C ILE A 67 9.44 22.12 3.66
N ASN A 68 10.59 22.25 3.02
CA ASN A 68 10.99 21.53 1.81
C ASN A 68 12.46 21.12 1.88
N GLU A 69 12.96 20.47 0.84
CA GLU A 69 14.33 19.92 0.77
C GLU A 69 15.42 20.97 1.04
N GLU A 70 15.20 22.22 0.62
CA GLU A 70 16.15 23.34 0.74
C GLU A 70 16.24 23.93 2.15
N ASN A 71 15.14 23.92 2.90
CA ASN A 71 15.04 24.57 4.22
C ASN A 71 14.79 23.59 5.38
N PHE A 72 14.81 22.28 5.12
CA PHE A 72 14.68 21.28 6.15
C PHE A 72 15.93 21.31 7.06
N PRO A 73 15.77 21.47 8.39
CA PRO A 73 16.88 21.78 9.29
C PRO A 73 17.85 20.62 9.55
N TYR A 74 17.65 19.46 8.93
CA TYR A 74 18.43 18.24 9.13
C TYR A 74 18.76 17.58 7.81
N SER A 75 19.73 16.67 7.80
CA SER A 75 19.93 15.79 6.66
C SER A 75 18.66 14.96 6.40
N PHE A 76 18.19 14.96 5.15
CA PHE A 76 16.98 14.25 4.77
C PHE A 76 17.30 12.83 4.29
N ASP A 77 16.64 11.85 4.88
CA ASP A 77 16.70 10.45 4.45
C ASP A 77 15.66 10.18 3.37
N TYR A 78 16.09 10.15 2.11
CA TYR A 78 15.22 9.93 0.94
C TYR A 78 14.46 8.59 0.97
N GLU A 79 14.90 7.63 1.80
CA GLU A 79 14.25 6.34 1.94
C GLU A 79 13.14 6.33 3.02
N ILE A 80 12.93 7.44 3.72
CA ILE A 80 11.96 7.53 4.81
C ILE A 80 10.52 7.48 4.29
N SER A 81 9.70 6.60 4.86
CA SER A 81 8.26 6.61 4.62
C SER A 81 7.56 7.76 5.35
N ASP A 82 6.35 8.11 4.90
CA ASP A 82 5.47 9.07 5.58
C ASP A 82 5.22 8.68 7.05
N TYR A 83 4.95 7.41 7.33
CA TYR A 83 4.73 6.90 8.68
C TYR A 83 5.95 7.09 9.59
N GLN A 84 7.15 6.74 9.10
CA GLN A 84 8.39 6.90 9.86
C GLN A 84 8.71 8.38 10.10
N PHE A 85 8.52 9.22 9.07
CA PHE A 85 8.70 10.67 9.20
C PHE A 85 7.77 11.23 10.27
N ASN A 86 6.47 10.92 10.24
CA ASN A 86 5.50 11.42 11.20
C ASN A 86 5.87 11.06 12.65
N ILE A 87 6.40 9.85 12.89
CA ILE A 87 6.90 9.44 14.22
C ILE A 87 8.13 10.25 14.64
N LYS A 88 9.13 10.38 13.76
CA LYS A 88 10.35 11.16 14.05
C LYS A 88 10.01 12.63 14.32
N PHE A 89 9.20 13.22 13.45
CA PHE A 89 8.73 14.59 13.58
C PHE A 89 7.95 14.83 14.88
N GLY A 90 7.06 13.90 15.25
CA GLY A 90 6.35 13.95 16.53
C GLY A 90 7.28 13.88 17.73
N LYS A 91 8.32 13.02 17.70
CA LYS A 91 9.32 12.92 18.77
C LYS A 91 10.13 14.21 18.92
N GLU A 92 10.50 14.85 17.82
CA GLU A 92 11.19 16.15 17.84
C GLU A 92 10.33 17.25 18.47
N ILE A 93 9.04 17.30 18.13
CA ILE A 93 8.11 18.25 18.78
C ILE A 93 7.98 17.95 20.28
N ALA A 94 7.89 16.67 20.65
CA ALA A 94 7.72 16.22 22.04
C ALA A 94 8.93 16.49 22.94
N LYS A 95 10.09 16.88 22.40
CA LYS A 95 11.23 17.35 23.21
C LYS A 95 10.91 18.63 24.00
N LYS A 96 9.91 19.40 23.54
CA LYS A 96 9.49 20.66 24.18
C LYS A 96 8.48 20.46 25.32
N GLY A 97 8.03 19.22 25.54
CA GLY A 97 7.07 18.89 26.59
C GLY A 97 6.11 17.79 26.17
N LYS A 98 5.25 17.38 27.12
CA LYS A 98 4.19 16.39 26.86
C LYS A 98 3.34 16.82 25.67
N THR A 99 3.28 15.96 24.67
CA THR A 99 2.69 16.23 23.36
C THR A 99 1.72 15.12 23.00
N CYS A 100 0.58 15.50 22.41
CA CYS A 100 -0.34 14.55 21.81
C CYS A 100 -0.58 14.84 20.33
N PHE A 101 -0.69 13.80 19.52
CA PHE A 101 -1.07 13.88 18.11
C PHE A 101 -2.49 13.36 17.96
N LEU A 102 -3.41 14.24 17.54
CA LEU A 102 -4.78 13.87 17.22
C LEU A 102 -4.85 13.35 15.80
N ILE A 103 -5.28 12.10 15.63
CA ILE A 103 -5.29 11.41 14.34
C ILE A 103 -6.71 10.94 14.02
N GLY A 104 -7.29 11.48 12.95
CA GLY A 104 -8.64 11.18 12.50
C GLY A 104 -8.78 9.88 11.70
N ILE A 105 -8.25 8.75 12.22
CA ILE A 105 -8.53 7.42 11.64
C ILE A 105 -9.83 6.87 12.22
N ARG A 106 -10.52 6.04 11.42
CA ARG A 106 -11.71 5.29 11.87
C ARG A 106 -11.49 3.80 11.66
N THR A 107 -11.91 2.99 12.62
CA THR A 107 -11.70 1.54 12.60
C THR A 107 -12.47 0.85 11.47
N GLN A 108 -13.62 1.40 11.07
CA GLN A 108 -14.42 0.93 9.91
C GLN A 108 -13.63 0.95 8.59
N GLU A 109 -12.61 1.79 8.47
CA GLU A 109 -11.95 2.04 7.19
C GLU A 109 -10.97 0.94 6.76
N SER A 110 -10.34 0.25 7.71
CA SER A 110 -9.48 -0.90 7.41
C SER A 110 -9.11 -1.71 8.65
N LEU A 111 -8.76 -2.97 8.45
CA LEU A 111 -8.20 -3.83 9.49
C LEU A 111 -6.90 -3.27 10.09
N HIS A 112 -6.08 -2.57 9.28
CA HIS A 112 -4.87 -1.92 9.79
C HIS A 112 -5.19 -0.80 10.78
N ARG A 113 -6.22 0.02 10.48
CA ARG A 113 -6.69 1.08 11.39
C ARG A 113 -7.36 0.50 12.63
N TYR A 114 -8.15 -0.57 12.47
CA TYR A 114 -8.69 -1.33 13.60
C TYR A 114 -7.57 -1.81 14.53
N LYS A 115 -6.52 -2.45 14.00
CA LYS A 115 -5.37 -2.92 14.79
C LYS A 115 -4.55 -1.80 15.43
N ALA A 116 -4.53 -0.62 14.83
CA ALA A 116 -3.83 0.54 15.41
C ALA A 116 -4.48 1.00 16.72
N VAL A 117 -5.81 0.80 16.85
CA VAL A 117 -6.60 1.18 18.03
C VAL A 117 -6.80 -0.01 18.96
N ASN A 118 -7.26 -1.14 18.44
CA ASN A 118 -7.57 -2.32 19.22
C ASN A 118 -6.37 -3.27 19.34
N LYS A 119 -5.58 -3.05 20.39
CA LYS A 119 -4.39 -3.83 20.70
C LYS A 119 -4.67 -4.73 21.90
N PHE A 120 -5.07 -5.98 21.62
CA PHE A 120 -5.54 -6.93 22.63
C PHE A 120 -4.50 -7.24 23.75
N ASP A 121 -3.20 -7.04 23.51
CA ASP A 121 -2.11 -7.41 24.44
C ASP A 121 -1.08 -6.29 24.71
N ASP A 122 -1.27 -5.08 24.15
CA ASP A 122 -0.23 -4.06 24.15
C ASP A 122 -0.42 -3.03 25.27
N LYS A 123 0.48 -3.00 26.26
CA LYS A 123 0.46 -2.08 27.42
C LYS A 123 0.75 -0.61 27.08
N ASN A 124 0.69 -0.23 25.81
CA ASN A 124 1.04 1.10 25.31
C ASN A 124 -0.14 2.08 25.32
N GLU A 125 -1.12 1.88 26.19
CA GLU A 125 -2.21 2.84 26.41
C GLU A 125 -1.72 3.99 27.30
N TYR A 126 -2.14 5.21 26.97
CA TYR A 126 -1.96 6.34 27.85
C TYR A 126 -3.12 6.40 28.85
N GLU A 127 -2.81 6.27 30.15
CA GLU A 127 -3.80 6.31 31.25
C GLU A 127 -4.96 5.31 31.08
N GLY A 128 -4.70 4.12 30.53
CA GLY A 128 -5.73 3.08 30.33
C GLY A 128 -6.79 3.40 29.28
N LYS A 129 -6.55 4.39 28.41
CA LYS A 129 -7.46 4.79 27.34
C LYS A 129 -7.14 4.03 26.06
N LYS A 130 -8.01 3.09 25.67
CA LYS A 130 -7.86 2.20 24.49
C LYS A 130 -7.73 2.94 23.15
N TYR A 131 -8.27 4.15 23.03
CA TYR A 131 -8.18 4.98 21.82
C TYR A 131 -6.88 5.80 21.75
N THR A 132 -5.86 5.40 22.51
CA THR A 132 -4.56 6.07 22.56
C THR A 132 -3.42 5.10 22.28
N THR A 133 -2.27 5.63 21.90
CA THR A 133 -1.03 4.86 21.78
C THR A 133 0.14 5.72 22.23
N LYS A 134 0.81 5.28 23.30
CA LYS A 134 2.07 5.85 23.76
C LYS A 134 3.17 5.51 22.75
N ILE A 135 3.77 6.54 22.17
CA ILE A 135 4.85 6.42 21.16
C ILE A 135 6.22 6.62 21.81
N SER A 136 6.29 7.50 22.81
CA SER A 136 7.45 7.70 23.68
C SER A 136 6.97 8.21 25.06
N GLU A 137 7.89 8.52 25.96
CA GLU A 137 7.55 9.09 27.27
C GLU A 137 6.68 10.35 27.18
N ASN A 138 7.03 11.26 26.26
CA ASN A 138 6.37 12.55 26.08
C ASN A 138 5.45 12.63 24.84
N LEU A 139 5.26 11.54 24.09
CA LEU A 139 4.45 11.55 22.87
C LEU A 139 3.37 10.46 22.89
N VAL A 140 2.13 10.89 22.67
CA VAL A 140 0.95 10.01 22.61
C VAL A 140 0.16 10.31 21.34
N ASN A 141 -0.21 9.26 20.60
CA ASN A 141 -1.23 9.36 19.55
C ASN A 141 -2.61 9.14 20.16
N ILE A 142 -3.59 9.94 19.76
CA ILE A 142 -4.99 9.86 20.21
C ILE A 142 -5.89 9.79 18.97
N TYR A 143 -6.86 8.88 19.00
CA TYR A 143 -7.77 8.62 17.87
C TYR A 143 -9.20 9.01 18.25
N PRO A 144 -9.58 10.30 18.18
CA PRO A 144 -10.83 10.81 18.78
C PRO A 144 -12.12 10.36 18.09
N ILE A 145 -12.03 9.93 16.83
CA ILE A 145 -13.18 9.51 16.02
C ILE A 145 -13.08 8.03 15.61
N TYR A 146 -12.32 7.23 16.35
CA TYR A 146 -11.98 5.86 15.96
C TYR A 146 -13.20 4.96 15.74
N ASP A 147 -14.29 5.21 16.44
CA ASP A 147 -15.56 4.49 16.43
C ASP A 147 -16.61 5.11 15.49
N TRP A 148 -16.32 6.25 14.87
CA TRP A 148 -17.24 6.90 13.94
C TRP A 148 -17.37 6.12 12.63
N LEU A 149 -18.60 5.99 12.16
CA LEU A 149 -18.94 5.47 10.84
C LEU A 149 -18.85 6.56 9.79
N VAL A 150 -18.92 6.17 8.52
CA VAL A 150 -18.93 7.13 7.40
C VAL A 150 -20.14 8.07 7.51
N ASP A 151 -21.29 7.54 7.92
CA ASP A 151 -22.52 8.32 8.05
C ASP A 151 -22.42 9.35 9.18
N ASP A 152 -21.75 9.01 10.29
CA ASP A 152 -21.53 9.95 11.40
C ASP A 152 -20.77 11.21 10.94
N ILE A 153 -19.77 11.03 10.07
CA ILE A 153 -19.01 12.16 9.48
C ILE A 153 -19.94 13.06 8.66
N TRP A 154 -20.77 12.47 7.80
CA TRP A 154 -21.69 13.23 6.95
C TRP A 154 -22.81 13.91 7.74
N ILE A 155 -23.41 13.20 8.70
CA ILE A 155 -24.42 13.73 9.61
C ILE A 155 -23.84 14.88 10.43
N TYR A 156 -22.61 14.73 10.96
CA TYR A 156 -21.95 15.79 11.72
C TYR A 156 -21.73 17.04 10.85
N ASN A 157 -21.16 16.90 9.65
CA ASN A 157 -20.94 18.04 8.77
C ASN A 157 -22.25 18.75 8.41
N SER A 158 -23.31 17.99 8.11
CA SER A 158 -24.63 18.53 7.78
C SER A 158 -25.29 19.21 8.99
N LYS A 159 -25.37 18.53 10.14
CA LYS A 159 -26.01 19.02 11.35
C LYS A 159 -25.37 20.30 11.88
N PHE A 160 -24.03 20.38 11.82
CA PHE A 160 -23.28 21.51 12.35
C PHE A 160 -22.77 22.48 11.29
N GLN A 161 -23.23 22.33 10.04
CA GLN A 161 -22.90 23.22 8.91
C GLN A 161 -21.39 23.45 8.78
N LYS A 162 -20.61 22.38 8.92
CA LYS A 162 -19.15 22.44 8.82
C LYS A 162 -18.73 22.57 7.36
N ARG A 163 -17.71 23.38 7.11
CA ARG A 163 -17.03 23.40 5.81
C ARG A 163 -16.37 22.04 5.58
N TYR A 164 -16.42 21.56 4.35
CA TYR A 164 -15.78 20.32 3.91
C TYR A 164 -15.19 20.50 2.51
N ASN A 165 -14.33 19.57 2.12
CA ASN A 165 -13.67 19.57 0.82
C ASN A 165 -14.69 19.36 -0.33
N LYS A 166 -14.77 20.33 -1.24
CA LYS A 166 -15.73 20.31 -2.36
C LYS A 166 -15.52 19.20 -3.38
N ILE A 167 -14.41 18.47 -3.32
CA ILE A 167 -14.24 17.24 -4.12
C ILE A 167 -15.35 16.22 -3.88
N TYR A 168 -15.92 16.18 -2.67
CA TYR A 168 -16.96 15.21 -2.36
C TYR A 168 -18.28 15.52 -3.09
N ASP A 169 -18.57 16.79 -3.38
CA ASP A 169 -19.71 17.19 -4.22
C ASP A 169 -19.48 16.70 -5.66
N LEU A 170 -18.26 16.86 -6.17
CA LEU A 170 -17.87 16.39 -7.50
C LEU A 170 -17.89 14.87 -7.61
N PHE A 171 -17.46 14.15 -6.56
CA PHE A 171 -17.61 12.70 -6.50
C PHE A 171 -19.07 12.26 -6.52
N TYR A 172 -19.93 12.94 -5.77
CA TYR A 172 -21.36 12.65 -5.79
C TYR A 172 -21.96 12.88 -7.18
N GLN A 173 -21.64 14.01 -7.82
CA GLN A 173 -22.07 14.31 -9.19
C GLN A 173 -21.53 13.29 -10.22
N ALA A 174 -20.33 12.74 -9.99
CA ALA A 174 -19.76 11.66 -10.78
C ALA A 174 -20.39 10.27 -10.48
N GLY A 175 -21.42 10.20 -9.63
CA GLY A 175 -22.19 8.99 -9.34
C GLY A 175 -21.60 8.11 -8.24
N LEU A 176 -20.62 8.60 -7.47
CA LEU A 176 -20.07 7.82 -6.35
C LEU A 176 -21.05 7.79 -5.19
N LYS A 177 -21.22 6.60 -4.59
CA LYS A 177 -21.84 6.46 -3.28
C LYS A 177 -20.90 6.98 -2.20
N VAL A 178 -21.46 7.47 -1.10
CA VAL A 178 -20.74 8.01 0.06
C VAL A 178 -19.59 7.11 0.54
N ASN A 179 -19.80 5.79 0.59
CA ASN A 179 -18.79 4.83 1.01
C ASN A 179 -17.62 4.62 0.02
N ALA A 180 -17.79 5.03 -1.24
CA ALA A 180 -16.77 4.95 -2.29
C ALA A 180 -15.96 6.24 -2.40
N MET A 181 -16.41 7.33 -1.75
CA MET A 181 -15.73 8.62 -1.81
C MET A 181 -14.48 8.61 -0.94
N ARG A 182 -13.31 8.50 -1.58
CA ARG A 182 -12.03 8.50 -0.88
C ARG A 182 -11.02 9.36 -1.62
N VAL A 183 -10.44 10.32 -0.90
CA VAL A 183 -9.25 11.02 -1.34
C VAL A 183 -8.02 10.26 -0.84
N ALA A 184 -7.13 9.90 -1.75
CA ALA A 184 -5.86 9.25 -1.48
C ALA A 184 -4.83 9.73 -2.50
N SER A 185 -3.54 9.43 -2.24
CA SER A 185 -2.51 9.63 -3.26
C SER A 185 -2.92 8.88 -4.55
N PRO A 186 -2.91 9.53 -5.72
CA PRO A 186 -3.37 8.94 -6.97
C PRO A 186 -2.54 7.71 -7.40
N PHE A 187 -1.34 7.56 -6.87
CA PHE A 187 -0.43 6.46 -7.21
C PHE A 187 -0.48 5.31 -6.20
N ASN A 188 -1.20 5.47 -5.09
CA ASN A 188 -1.38 4.42 -4.09
C ASN A 188 -2.37 3.34 -4.56
N ASP A 189 -2.25 2.13 -4.01
CA ASP A 189 -3.08 0.97 -4.34
C ASP A 189 -4.58 1.19 -4.07
N ALA A 190 -4.92 1.93 -3.01
CA ALA A 190 -6.29 2.29 -2.69
C ALA A 190 -6.93 3.27 -3.69
N ALA A 191 -6.15 3.92 -4.55
CA ALA A 191 -6.64 4.90 -5.52
C ALA A 191 -6.77 4.34 -6.95
N GLN A 192 -6.36 3.09 -7.21
CA GLN A 192 -6.31 2.56 -8.58
C GLN A 192 -7.67 2.59 -9.31
N ASP A 193 -8.75 2.21 -8.63
CA ASP A 193 -10.09 2.19 -9.24
C ASP A 193 -10.67 3.60 -9.46
N SER A 194 -10.38 4.53 -8.55
CA SER A 194 -10.86 5.92 -8.62
C SER A 194 -9.95 6.85 -9.42
N LEU A 195 -8.76 6.40 -9.84
CA LEU A 195 -7.79 7.23 -10.57
C LEU A 195 -8.38 7.80 -11.88
N LYS A 196 -9.25 7.04 -12.54
CA LYS A 196 -9.97 7.47 -13.75
C LYS A 196 -10.82 8.72 -13.54
N LEU A 197 -11.26 8.99 -12.31
CA LEU A 197 -12.10 10.15 -11.99
C LEU A 197 -11.35 11.47 -12.18
N TYR A 198 -10.02 11.50 -12.07
CA TYR A 198 -9.23 12.69 -12.41
C TYR A 198 -9.49 13.16 -13.85
N LYS A 199 -9.70 12.26 -14.82
CA LYS A 199 -9.98 12.64 -16.22
C LYS A 199 -11.24 13.48 -16.37
N VAL A 200 -12.24 13.22 -15.53
CA VAL A 200 -13.57 13.84 -15.62
C VAL A 200 -13.67 15.03 -14.66
N ILE A 201 -13.14 14.89 -13.45
CA ILE A 201 -13.28 15.86 -12.36
C ILE A 201 -12.18 16.92 -12.39
N ASP A 202 -10.95 16.56 -12.76
CA ASP A 202 -9.79 17.44 -12.71
C ASP A 202 -8.81 17.14 -13.88
N PRO A 203 -9.24 17.42 -15.14
CA PRO A 203 -8.47 17.06 -16.33
C PRO A 203 -7.11 17.76 -16.41
N ASN A 204 -6.97 18.94 -15.77
CA ASN A 204 -5.70 19.67 -15.71
C ASN A 204 -4.68 18.91 -14.86
N ASN A 205 -5.05 18.48 -13.65
CA ASN A 205 -4.14 17.66 -12.86
C ASN A 205 -3.95 16.28 -13.47
N TRP A 206 -4.96 15.70 -14.13
CA TRP A 206 -4.78 14.45 -14.89
C TRP A 206 -3.60 14.51 -15.87
N GLY A 207 -3.51 15.58 -16.68
CA GLY A 207 -2.40 15.76 -17.61
C GLY A 207 -1.03 15.74 -16.94
N LYS A 208 -0.92 16.38 -15.76
CA LYS A 208 0.32 16.38 -14.98
C LYS A 208 0.63 15.04 -14.32
N LEU A 209 -0.39 14.33 -13.81
CA LEU A 209 -0.22 12.99 -13.25
C LEU A 209 0.36 12.03 -14.30
N VAL A 210 -0.13 12.10 -15.54
CA VAL A 210 0.38 11.30 -16.66
C VAL A 210 1.85 11.59 -16.94
N GLY A 211 2.28 12.85 -16.87
CA GLY A 211 3.68 13.24 -17.00
C GLY A 211 4.54 12.86 -15.78
N ARG A 212 3.95 12.79 -14.58
CA ARG A 212 4.69 12.60 -13.33
C ARG A 212 5.11 11.15 -13.06
N VAL A 213 4.21 10.19 -13.32
CA VAL A 213 4.48 8.77 -13.03
C VAL A 213 4.08 7.89 -14.21
N ASN A 214 5.04 7.08 -14.68
CA ASN A 214 4.80 6.10 -15.72
C ASN A 214 3.74 5.07 -15.27
N GLY A 215 2.72 4.85 -16.10
CA GLY A 215 1.66 3.87 -15.86
C GLY A 215 0.35 4.46 -15.36
N VAL A 216 0.32 5.76 -15.01
CA VAL A 216 -0.90 6.49 -14.64
C VAL A 216 -1.99 6.35 -15.69
N ASN A 217 -1.68 6.52 -16.98
CA ASN A 217 -2.68 6.37 -18.05
C ASN A 217 -3.23 4.94 -18.13
N PHE A 218 -2.36 3.93 -18.02
CA PHE A 218 -2.75 2.52 -18.03
C PHE A 218 -3.68 2.19 -16.86
N THR A 219 -3.31 2.59 -15.63
CA THR A 219 -4.18 2.41 -14.46
C THR A 219 -5.47 3.24 -14.57
N GLY A 220 -5.43 4.44 -15.15
CA GLY A 220 -6.63 5.24 -15.38
C GLY A 220 -7.58 4.66 -16.44
N LEU A 221 -7.16 3.67 -17.23
CA LEU A 221 -8.01 2.94 -18.18
C LEU A 221 -8.47 1.60 -17.61
N TYR A 222 -7.55 0.87 -16.96
CA TYR A 222 -7.74 -0.53 -16.57
C TYR A 222 -7.81 -0.75 -15.05
N GLY A 223 -7.66 0.30 -14.24
CA GLY A 223 -7.82 0.25 -12.79
C GLY A 223 -9.19 -0.29 -12.41
N GLY A 224 -9.21 -1.25 -11.48
CA GLY A 224 -10.45 -1.93 -11.10
C GLY A 224 -10.98 -2.92 -12.15
N THR A 225 -10.21 -3.28 -13.18
CA THR A 225 -10.61 -4.27 -14.19
C THR A 225 -9.78 -5.56 -14.13
N THR A 226 -10.23 -6.60 -14.84
CA THR A 226 -9.52 -7.88 -14.93
C THR A 226 -8.13 -7.76 -15.57
N ALA A 227 -7.88 -6.72 -16.36
CA ALA A 227 -6.56 -6.45 -16.95
C ALA A 227 -5.50 -6.08 -15.90
N MET A 228 -5.91 -5.60 -14.72
CA MET A 228 -5.05 -5.38 -13.55
C MET A 228 -5.19 -6.51 -12.50
N GLY A 229 -5.82 -7.63 -12.87
CA GLY A 229 -6.11 -8.73 -11.94
C GLY A 229 -7.09 -8.37 -10.81
N TRP A 230 -7.99 -7.40 -11.04
CA TRP A 230 -9.01 -7.02 -10.07
C TRP A 230 -10.16 -8.04 -10.05
N LYS A 231 -10.39 -8.65 -8.88
CA LYS A 231 -11.32 -9.76 -8.60
C LYS A 231 -11.06 -11.04 -9.38
N THR A 232 -10.99 -10.95 -10.71
CA THR A 232 -10.73 -12.07 -11.63
C THR A 232 -9.61 -11.70 -12.59
N ILE A 233 -8.96 -12.72 -13.15
CA ILE A 233 -7.93 -12.57 -14.18
C ILE A 233 -8.41 -13.27 -15.45
N LYS A 234 -8.13 -12.67 -16.60
CA LYS A 234 -8.37 -13.27 -17.92
C LYS A 234 -7.07 -13.24 -18.70
N LYS A 235 -6.84 -14.30 -19.48
CA LYS A 235 -5.79 -14.37 -20.49
C LYS A 235 -6.44 -14.55 -21.87
N PRO A 236 -5.79 -14.13 -22.97
CA PRO A 236 -6.23 -14.50 -24.31
C PRO A 236 -6.38 -16.03 -24.46
N ASP A 237 -7.38 -16.47 -25.23
CA ASP A 237 -7.75 -17.89 -25.34
C ASP A 237 -6.63 -18.77 -25.92
N HIS A 238 -5.78 -18.19 -26.77
CA HIS A 238 -4.65 -18.88 -27.41
C HIS A 238 -3.43 -19.09 -26.51
N PHE A 239 -3.40 -18.51 -25.31
CA PHE A 239 -2.30 -18.70 -24.36
C PHE A 239 -2.66 -19.74 -23.30
N THR A 240 -1.70 -20.54 -22.86
CA THR A 240 -1.67 -21.15 -21.51
C THR A 240 -1.33 -20.09 -20.45
N TRP A 241 -1.54 -20.36 -19.16
CA TRP A 241 -1.11 -19.40 -18.13
C TRP A 241 0.41 -19.25 -18.10
N LYS A 242 1.17 -20.31 -18.39
CA LYS A 242 2.62 -20.29 -18.53
C LYS A 242 3.07 -19.35 -19.64
N GLU A 243 2.49 -19.47 -20.84
CA GLU A 243 2.83 -18.60 -21.97
C GLU A 243 2.43 -17.14 -21.69
N TYR A 244 1.23 -16.93 -21.14
CA TYR A 244 0.78 -15.59 -20.76
C TYR A 244 1.69 -14.97 -19.69
N MET A 245 2.15 -15.75 -18.72
CA MET A 245 3.10 -15.30 -17.70
C MET A 245 4.42 -14.85 -18.35
N TYR A 246 5.00 -15.64 -19.27
CA TYR A 246 6.24 -15.23 -19.95
C TYR A 246 6.03 -14.00 -20.83
N PHE A 247 4.90 -13.90 -21.53
CA PHE A 247 4.51 -12.68 -22.25
C PHE A 247 4.48 -11.46 -21.32
N LEU A 248 3.83 -11.58 -20.15
CA LEU A 248 3.80 -10.50 -19.17
C LEU A 248 5.20 -10.13 -18.67
N LEU A 249 6.04 -11.12 -18.35
CA LEU A 249 7.42 -10.90 -17.96
C LEU A 249 8.21 -10.16 -19.04
N ASP A 250 7.96 -10.45 -20.31
CA ASP A 250 8.61 -9.81 -21.45
C ASP A 250 8.27 -8.33 -21.61
N THR A 251 7.13 -7.90 -21.09
CA THR A 251 6.76 -6.48 -21.02
C THR A 251 7.43 -5.71 -19.86
N LEU A 252 8.03 -6.42 -18.89
CA LEU A 252 8.63 -5.79 -17.71
C LEU A 252 10.07 -5.33 -17.95
N PRO A 253 10.52 -4.29 -17.22
CA PRO A 253 11.94 -3.94 -17.14
C PRO A 253 12.79 -5.13 -16.69
N LYS A 254 14.02 -5.23 -17.21
CA LYS A 254 14.93 -6.36 -16.95
C LYS A 254 15.08 -6.66 -15.46
N HIS A 255 15.34 -5.63 -14.64
CA HIS A 255 15.50 -5.80 -13.20
C HIS A 255 14.24 -6.36 -12.52
N THR A 256 13.07 -5.81 -12.83
CA THR A 256 11.78 -6.29 -12.28
C THR A 256 11.49 -7.72 -12.72
N ARG A 257 11.75 -8.05 -13.99
CA ARG A 257 11.60 -9.40 -14.55
C ARG A 257 12.45 -10.43 -13.80
N GLU A 258 13.72 -10.10 -13.53
CA GLU A 258 14.66 -10.97 -12.81
C GLU A 258 14.18 -11.30 -11.38
N ILE A 259 13.55 -10.35 -10.69
CA ILE A 259 12.96 -10.58 -9.36
C ILE A 259 11.89 -11.68 -9.41
N TYR A 260 10.96 -11.59 -10.37
CA TYR A 260 9.91 -12.59 -10.54
C TYR A 260 10.48 -13.94 -10.97
N LEU A 261 11.40 -13.96 -11.94
CA LEU A 261 12.03 -15.19 -12.44
C LEU A 261 12.76 -15.95 -11.32
N LYS A 262 13.52 -15.25 -10.46
CA LYS A 262 14.22 -15.87 -9.33
C LYS A 262 13.25 -16.50 -8.32
N LYS A 263 12.12 -15.84 -8.04
CA LYS A 263 11.07 -16.38 -7.16
C LYS A 263 10.34 -17.55 -7.81
N LEU A 264 10.06 -17.47 -9.11
CA LEU A 264 9.46 -18.54 -9.90
C LEU A 264 10.34 -19.79 -9.89
N GLU A 265 11.64 -19.66 -10.19
CA GLU A 265 12.60 -20.77 -10.19
C GLU A 265 12.65 -21.47 -8.82
N THR A 266 12.71 -20.67 -7.75
CA THR A 266 12.66 -21.19 -6.38
C THR A 266 11.36 -21.97 -6.11
N SER A 267 10.23 -21.46 -6.60
CA SER A 267 8.93 -22.11 -6.49
C SER A 267 8.89 -23.45 -7.22
N ILE A 268 9.35 -23.45 -8.48
CA ILE A 268 9.38 -24.64 -9.34
C ILE A 268 10.21 -25.71 -8.64
N LYS A 269 11.45 -25.39 -8.26
CA LYS A 269 12.33 -26.33 -7.56
C LYS A 269 11.71 -26.86 -6.27
N TYR A 270 11.07 -26.00 -5.48
CA TYR A 270 10.45 -26.41 -4.23
C TYR A 270 9.32 -27.42 -4.45
N TRP A 271 8.44 -27.19 -5.44
CA TRP A 271 7.27 -28.04 -5.67
C TRP A 271 7.51 -29.25 -6.58
N THR A 272 8.54 -29.22 -7.43
CA THR A 272 8.86 -30.34 -8.35
C THR A 272 10.03 -31.21 -7.91
N VAL A 273 10.93 -30.71 -7.05
CA VAL A 273 12.10 -31.48 -6.59
C VAL A 273 11.98 -31.83 -5.11
N THR A 274 11.80 -30.83 -4.24
CA THR A 274 11.80 -31.01 -2.79
C THR A 274 10.47 -31.56 -2.25
N GLY A 275 9.35 -31.06 -2.77
CA GLY A 275 8.00 -31.29 -2.25
C GLY A 275 7.57 -30.21 -1.26
N GLY A 276 6.35 -29.70 -1.43
CA GLY A 276 5.74 -28.70 -0.57
C GLY A 276 4.73 -29.28 0.40
N ALA A 277 4.71 -28.77 1.64
CA ALA A 277 3.78 -29.22 2.65
C ALA A 277 2.39 -28.63 2.41
N LEU A 278 1.38 -29.49 2.27
CA LEU A 278 -0.02 -29.13 2.05
C LEU A 278 -0.91 -29.80 3.12
N PRO A 279 -1.96 -29.13 3.64
CA PRO A 279 -2.89 -29.77 4.56
C PRO A 279 -3.51 -31.01 3.91
N LYS A 280 -3.65 -32.12 4.65
CA LYS A 280 -4.18 -33.38 4.12
C LYS A 280 -5.53 -33.25 3.44
N GLU A 281 -6.40 -32.38 3.97
CA GLU A 281 -7.71 -32.10 3.38
C GLU A 281 -7.58 -31.54 1.96
N ILE A 282 -6.64 -30.62 1.75
CA ILE A 282 -6.39 -29.99 0.45
C ILE A 282 -5.62 -30.94 -0.48
N ALA A 283 -4.72 -31.76 0.05
CA ALA A 283 -4.02 -32.79 -0.73
C ALA A 283 -4.99 -33.81 -1.35
N LYS A 284 -6.11 -34.12 -0.66
CA LYS A 284 -7.17 -34.99 -1.20
C LYS A 284 -7.96 -34.37 -2.35
N GLU A 285 -7.98 -33.04 -2.47
CA GLU A 285 -8.66 -32.35 -3.56
C GLU A 285 -7.82 -32.32 -4.87
N LEU A 286 -6.56 -32.76 -4.83
CA LEU A 286 -5.66 -32.70 -5.99
C LEU A 286 -6.11 -33.68 -7.08
N THR A 287 -6.41 -33.13 -8.26
CA THR A 287 -6.78 -33.90 -9.47
C THR A 287 -5.61 -34.14 -10.42
N VAL A 288 -4.45 -33.55 -10.14
CA VAL A 288 -3.25 -33.59 -11.00
C VAL A 288 -2.28 -34.68 -10.55
N GLU A 289 -1.45 -35.18 -11.47
CA GLU A 289 -0.41 -36.17 -11.17
C GLU A 289 0.57 -35.61 -10.13
N HIS A 290 0.69 -36.30 -8.99
CA HIS A 290 1.55 -35.89 -7.89
C HIS A 290 2.03 -37.10 -7.09
N GLU A 291 3.12 -36.91 -6.37
CA GLU A 291 3.71 -37.88 -5.46
C GLU A 291 3.54 -37.41 -4.02
N ASN A 292 3.00 -38.27 -3.17
CA ASN A 292 2.89 -38.02 -1.74
C ASN A 292 4.10 -38.62 -1.01
N LEU A 293 4.98 -37.76 -0.50
CA LEU A 293 6.20 -38.11 0.23
C LEU A 293 5.95 -38.35 1.73
N GLY A 294 4.69 -38.33 2.17
CA GLY A 294 4.26 -38.54 3.55
C GLY A 294 4.38 -37.29 4.42
N LYS A 295 4.49 -37.49 5.74
CA LYS A 295 4.49 -36.39 6.72
C LYS A 295 5.75 -35.51 6.61
N PRO A 296 5.65 -34.19 6.86
CA PRO A 296 6.82 -33.31 6.92
C PRO A 296 7.84 -33.79 7.96
N LYS A 297 9.10 -33.94 7.55
CA LYS A 297 10.22 -34.37 8.43
C LYS A 297 10.91 -33.21 9.15
N ASN A 298 10.24 -32.08 9.31
CA ASN A 298 10.83 -30.87 9.89
C ASN A 298 10.39 -30.69 11.36
N ASN A 299 11.15 -29.89 12.11
CA ASN A 299 10.88 -29.63 13.54
C ASN A 299 9.75 -28.60 13.75
N ARG A 300 8.79 -28.46 12.83
CA ARG A 300 7.69 -27.50 12.98
C ARG A 300 6.49 -28.18 13.64
N ASN A 301 5.90 -27.50 14.62
CA ASN A 301 4.65 -27.92 15.22
C ASN A 301 3.48 -27.48 14.33
N TYR A 302 2.82 -28.45 13.70
CA TYR A 302 1.63 -28.21 12.89
C TYR A 302 0.37 -28.42 13.73
N THR A 303 -0.57 -27.46 13.68
CA THR A 303 -1.89 -27.60 14.34
C THR A 303 -2.86 -28.50 13.57
N THR A 304 -2.55 -28.80 12.31
CA THR A 304 -3.34 -29.62 11.39
C THR A 304 -2.41 -30.65 10.74
N GLU A 305 -2.94 -31.76 10.24
CA GLU A 305 -2.10 -32.76 9.55
C GLU A 305 -1.72 -32.29 8.13
N TYR A 306 -0.44 -32.41 7.80
CA TYR A 306 0.11 -32.08 6.48
C TYR A 306 0.72 -33.32 5.83
N ASP A 307 0.66 -33.35 4.50
CA ASP A 307 1.43 -34.23 3.64
C ASP A 307 2.36 -33.40 2.75
N VAL A 308 3.53 -33.96 2.44
CA VAL A 308 4.49 -33.35 1.51
C VAL A 308 4.18 -33.84 0.11
N ILE A 309 3.77 -32.92 -0.75
CA ILE A 309 3.36 -33.20 -2.13
C ILE A 309 4.42 -32.70 -3.09
N ARG A 310 4.81 -33.55 -4.05
CA ARG A 310 5.69 -33.22 -5.15
C ARG A 310 4.94 -33.38 -6.47
N PHE A 311 4.96 -32.35 -7.30
CA PHE A 311 4.37 -32.39 -8.64
C PHE A 311 5.44 -32.77 -9.66
N LYS A 312 5.04 -33.48 -10.71
CA LYS A 312 5.93 -33.80 -11.83
C LYS A 312 6.33 -32.53 -12.60
N ASP A 313 5.36 -31.66 -12.84
CA ASP A 313 5.51 -30.38 -13.52
C ASP A 313 4.90 -29.25 -12.71
N TYR A 314 5.33 -28.02 -13.00
CA TYR A 314 4.75 -26.83 -12.36
C TYR A 314 3.35 -26.55 -12.90
N LEU A 315 2.41 -26.32 -11.99
CA LEU A 315 0.99 -26.24 -12.32
C LEU A 315 0.64 -24.96 -13.09
N ASP A 316 -0.14 -25.10 -14.16
CA ASP A 316 -0.68 -23.96 -14.92
C ASP A 316 -1.81 -23.25 -14.17
N GLU A 317 -2.82 -24.02 -13.79
CA GLU A 317 -3.88 -23.64 -12.87
C GLU A 317 -4.41 -24.86 -12.11
N ILE A 318 -5.12 -24.62 -11.01
CA ILE A 318 -5.77 -25.66 -10.23
C ILE A 318 -7.00 -25.09 -9.52
N GLU A 319 -8.07 -25.88 -9.46
CA GLU A 319 -9.30 -25.55 -8.74
C GLU A 319 -9.38 -26.38 -7.45
N ILE A 320 -9.19 -25.73 -6.32
CA ILE A 320 -9.29 -26.30 -4.97
C ILE A 320 -9.92 -25.27 -4.03
N SER A 321 -10.37 -25.72 -2.85
CA SER A 321 -11.02 -24.87 -1.84
C SER A 321 -10.09 -23.76 -1.32
N LYS A 322 -8.78 -24.01 -1.27
CA LYS A 322 -7.74 -23.05 -0.82
C LYS A 322 -6.64 -22.87 -1.87
N PRO A 323 -6.92 -22.21 -3.00
CA PRO A 323 -5.97 -22.10 -4.10
C PRO A 323 -4.73 -21.29 -3.73
N ASN A 324 -4.74 -20.55 -2.61
CA ASN A 324 -3.62 -19.79 -2.09
C ASN A 324 -2.50 -20.59 -1.44
N LEU A 325 -2.71 -21.88 -1.23
CA LEU A 325 -1.69 -22.77 -0.68
C LEU A 325 -0.78 -23.37 -1.77
N LEU A 326 -1.19 -23.30 -3.03
CA LEU A 326 -0.44 -23.83 -4.17
C LEU A 326 -0.08 -22.70 -5.12
N PRO A 327 1.21 -22.53 -5.47
CA PRO A 327 1.59 -21.58 -6.49
C PRO A 327 1.37 -22.21 -7.89
N THR A 328 0.90 -21.39 -8.83
CA THR A 328 0.64 -21.79 -10.22
C THR A 328 1.07 -20.67 -11.18
N TYR A 329 1.22 -20.97 -12.47
CA TYR A 329 1.49 -19.93 -13.48
C TYR A 329 0.39 -18.86 -13.49
N LYS A 330 -0.89 -19.24 -13.35
CA LYS A 330 -2.01 -18.30 -13.19
C LYS A 330 -1.81 -17.33 -12.04
N ARG A 331 -1.36 -17.82 -10.88
CA ARG A 331 -1.10 -16.97 -9.71
C ARG A 331 0.14 -16.09 -9.90
N MET A 332 1.13 -16.55 -10.66
CA MET A 332 2.27 -15.72 -11.05
C MET A 332 1.83 -14.55 -11.95
N CYS A 333 0.91 -14.79 -12.88
CA CYS A 333 0.29 -13.71 -13.66
C CYS A 333 -0.41 -12.69 -12.76
N ILE A 334 -1.15 -13.16 -11.74
CA ILE A 334 -1.80 -12.27 -10.76
C ILE A 334 -0.77 -11.43 -10.00
N ALA A 335 0.34 -12.02 -9.56
CA ALA A 335 1.41 -11.29 -8.87
C ALA A 335 2.01 -10.20 -9.77
N ILE A 336 2.30 -10.53 -11.02
CA ILE A 336 2.85 -9.59 -12.01
C ILE A 336 1.87 -8.44 -12.28
N LEU A 337 0.60 -8.73 -12.59
CA LEU A 337 -0.42 -7.71 -12.90
C LEU A 337 -0.70 -6.78 -11.72
N LYS A 338 -0.55 -7.28 -10.49
CA LYS A 338 -0.70 -6.48 -9.26
C LYS A 338 0.58 -5.78 -8.83
N ASN A 339 1.66 -5.89 -9.61
CA ASN A 339 2.99 -5.39 -9.26
C ASN A 339 3.47 -5.87 -7.89
N ASP A 340 3.09 -7.08 -7.49
CA ASP A 340 3.52 -7.74 -6.24
C ASP A 340 4.88 -8.39 -6.44
N THR A 341 5.93 -7.58 -6.50
CA THR A 341 7.33 -8.03 -6.62
C THR A 341 7.78 -8.88 -5.43
N SER A 342 7.05 -8.83 -4.31
CA SER A 342 7.30 -9.69 -3.16
C SER A 342 6.72 -11.11 -3.32
N CYS A 343 5.81 -11.31 -4.26
CA CYS A 343 5.01 -12.53 -4.48
C CYS A 343 4.26 -12.98 -3.22
N LYS A 344 3.83 -12.05 -2.36
CA LYS A 344 3.00 -12.37 -1.18
C LYS A 344 1.69 -13.04 -1.57
N THR A 345 1.12 -12.62 -2.69
CA THR A 345 -0.08 -13.23 -3.28
C THR A 345 0.11 -14.71 -3.60
N LEU A 346 1.33 -15.18 -3.81
CA LEU A 346 1.68 -16.58 -4.02
C LEU A 346 2.07 -17.33 -2.72
N GLY A 347 1.92 -16.69 -1.56
CA GLY A 347 2.29 -17.27 -0.27
C GLY A 347 3.79 -17.22 0.05
N PHE A 348 4.58 -16.48 -0.73
CA PHE A 348 6.01 -16.32 -0.44
C PHE A 348 6.20 -15.43 0.79
N GLY A 349 7.08 -15.88 1.68
CA GLY A 349 7.66 -15.04 2.73
C GLY A 349 8.75 -14.13 2.19
N GLN A 350 9.18 -13.17 3.02
CA GLN A 350 10.34 -12.34 2.68
C GLN A 350 11.59 -13.21 2.55
N THR A 351 12.40 -12.98 1.51
CA THR A 351 13.65 -13.73 1.29
C THR A 351 14.71 -13.37 2.34
N LYS A 352 15.70 -14.24 2.55
CA LYS A 352 16.85 -13.92 3.44
C LYS A 352 17.53 -12.60 3.04
N TYR A 353 17.71 -12.38 1.73
CA TYR A 353 18.26 -11.13 1.21
C TYR A 353 17.37 -9.91 1.53
N GLU A 354 16.04 -10.02 1.37
CA GLU A 354 15.10 -8.94 1.74
C GLU A 354 15.13 -8.66 3.25
N LEU A 355 15.23 -9.71 4.07
CA LEU A 355 15.35 -9.61 5.52
C LEU A 355 16.69 -9.00 5.94
N GLU A 356 17.79 -9.38 5.30
CA GLU A 356 19.13 -8.88 5.55
C GLU A 356 19.28 -7.44 5.10
N LYS A 357 18.77 -7.09 3.91
CA LYS A 357 18.67 -5.69 3.46
C LYS A 357 17.88 -4.85 4.47
N ARG A 358 16.74 -5.38 4.94
CA ARG A 358 15.95 -4.72 6.00
C ARG A 358 16.75 -4.61 7.30
N LYS A 359 17.47 -5.65 7.73
CA LYS A 359 18.30 -5.65 8.94
C LYS A 359 19.43 -4.63 8.84
N ASN A 360 20.15 -4.60 7.73
CA ASN A 360 21.25 -3.67 7.48
C ASN A 360 20.76 -2.22 7.48
N ILE A 361 19.57 -1.97 6.90
CA ILE A 361 18.89 -0.68 7.00
C ILE A 361 18.56 -0.38 8.48
N MET A 362 17.90 -1.30 9.18
CA MET A 362 17.55 -1.09 10.60
C MET A 362 18.77 -0.86 11.49
N GLU A 363 19.89 -1.55 11.26
CA GLU A 363 21.15 -1.35 11.98
C GLU A 363 21.79 0.00 11.66
N LYS A 364 21.83 0.38 10.37
CA LYS A 364 22.30 1.71 9.94
C LYS A 364 21.56 2.85 10.65
N TYR A 365 20.26 2.68 10.91
CA TYR A 365 19.41 3.68 11.56
C TYR A 365 19.11 3.39 13.05
N ARG A 366 19.80 2.43 13.68
CA ARG A 366 19.53 2.06 15.09
C ARG A 366 20.08 3.08 16.08
N ASN A 367 21.14 3.78 15.68
CA ASN A 367 21.90 4.73 16.52
C ASN A 367 21.80 6.19 16.01
N LEU A 368 20.80 6.46 15.16
CA LEU A 368 20.35 7.79 14.76
C LEU A 368 18.95 8.01 15.35
#